data_AF-A0A5J5D153-F1
#
_entry.id   AF-A0A5J5D153-F1
#
_cell.length_a   1.000
_cell.length_b   1.000
_cell.length_c   1.000
_cell.angle_alpha   90.00
_cell.angle_beta   90.00
_cell.angle_gamma   90.00
#
_symmetry.space_group_name_H-M   'P 1'
#
loop_
_entity.id
_entity.type
_entity.pdbx_description
1 polymer ?
#
loop_
_entity_poly.entity_id
_entity_poly.type
_entity_poly.pdbx_seq_one_letter_code
_entity_poly.pdbx_strand_id
1 'polypeptide(L)'
;MELHILEHSLKVASIEKEGIQICTHGLIKLAFLASKTRCKFFSLTETPEDYTIIVDEEGFKELPQSEHISVADATWLALNVVSGGGNASNSQPIGVTKIAKSVIAPLADHNISVFMLSTYQTDFILVRERDLPMVMHTLSSEFTLLRVVNGETFAAHDLGVTNGFVKPKLVPRPIIHPLFSPSNMFCVTSLDPDTLPSVATLLMDVMFYSGGPKESGASSEDSSHIRFFSFSLIEGYISLVMDEQTTQRFPNNVLFTSASGELWKMVRIGGQPLGFDECGIVAQISEPLATADIPAYYISTFKFDHALVPEENIQSVIGALRTKSTAQ
;
A
#
# COMPACT_ATOMS: atom_id res chain seq x y z
N MET A 1 17.02 -6.77 13.57
CA MET A 1 16.31 -5.72 12.84
C MET A 1 15.39 -5.00 13.81
N GLU A 2 14.96 -3.78 13.51
CA GLU A 2 14.02 -3.05 14.35
C GLU A 2 12.65 -3.03 13.66
N LEU A 3 11.59 -3.19 14.45
CA LEU A 3 10.21 -2.96 13.99
C LEU A 3 9.69 -1.72 14.72
N HIS A 4 9.32 -0.71 13.97
CA HIS A 4 8.82 0.55 14.49
C HIS A 4 7.29 0.58 14.35
N ILE A 5 6.60 0.68 15.48
CA ILE A 5 5.17 0.98 15.56
C ILE A 5 5.04 2.50 15.50
N LEU A 6 4.52 3.02 14.38
CA LEU A 6 4.45 4.45 14.14
C LEU A 6 3.33 5.10 14.97
N GLU A 7 3.40 6.43 15.13
CA GLU A 7 2.45 7.21 15.93
C GLU A 7 1.10 7.48 15.25
N HIS A 8 0.84 6.82 14.12
CA HIS A 8 -0.34 7.08 13.29
C HIS A 8 -1.48 6.11 13.61
N SER A 9 -2.60 6.66 14.08
CA SER A 9 -3.89 5.98 14.10
C SER A 9 -4.62 6.25 12.79
N LEU A 10 -4.80 5.22 11.98
CA LEU A 10 -5.24 5.32 10.59
C LEU A 10 -6.67 4.81 10.41
N LYS A 11 -7.39 5.48 9.52
CA LYS A 11 -8.65 5.03 8.93
C LYS A 11 -8.43 4.63 7.48
N VAL A 12 -9.07 3.53 7.08
CA VAL A 12 -9.13 3.08 5.70
C VAL A 12 -10.56 3.31 5.21
N ALA A 13 -10.71 4.08 4.14
CA ALA A 13 -12.00 4.42 3.57
C ALA A 13 -12.00 4.24 2.05
N SER A 14 -13.19 4.13 1.46
CA SER A 14 -13.42 4.10 0.02
C SER A 14 -14.44 5.18 -0.33
N ILE A 15 -14.10 5.99 -1.31
CA ILE A 15 -14.99 6.99 -1.90
C ILE A 15 -15.44 6.44 -3.25
N GLU A 16 -16.75 6.28 -3.43
CA GLU A 16 -17.31 5.90 -4.73
C GLU A 16 -16.94 6.93 -5.80
N LYS A 17 -16.83 6.48 -7.05
CA LYS A 17 -16.46 7.36 -8.18
C LYS A 17 -17.37 8.59 -8.30
N GLU A 18 -18.67 8.41 -8.07
CA GLU A 18 -19.66 9.50 -8.11
C GLU A 18 -19.51 10.47 -6.93
N GLY A 19 -19.04 9.99 -5.79
CA GLY A 19 -18.79 10.77 -4.57
C GLY A 19 -17.49 11.58 -4.58
N ILE A 20 -16.65 11.49 -5.62
CA ILE A 20 -15.36 12.20 -5.62
C ILE A 20 -15.55 13.73 -5.55
N GLN A 21 -16.58 14.25 -6.23
CA GLN A 21 -16.83 15.68 -6.35
C GLN A 21 -17.08 16.36 -4.99
N ILE A 22 -17.85 15.70 -4.11
CA ILE A 22 -18.15 16.21 -2.77
C ILE A 22 -16.93 16.11 -1.84
N CYS A 23 -15.99 15.21 -2.14
CA CYS A 23 -14.76 15.02 -1.35
C CYS A 23 -13.62 15.93 -1.81
N THR A 24 -13.68 16.48 -3.03
CA THR A 24 -12.59 17.25 -3.66
C THR A 24 -12.02 18.35 -2.76
N HIS A 25 -12.84 19.10 -2.04
CA HIS A 25 -12.35 20.16 -1.15
C HIS A 25 -11.43 19.60 -0.03
N GLY A 26 -11.85 18.52 0.63
CA GLY A 26 -11.05 17.84 1.65
C GLY A 26 -9.78 17.23 1.07
N LEU A 27 -9.91 16.53 -0.06
CA LEU A 27 -8.78 15.87 -0.72
C LEU A 27 -7.74 16.88 -1.24
N ILE A 28 -8.16 18.02 -1.79
CA ILE A 28 -7.23 19.09 -2.17
C ILE A 28 -6.49 19.64 -0.96
N LYS A 29 -7.19 19.83 0.17
CA LYS A 29 -6.56 20.31 1.40
C LYS A 29 -5.50 19.33 1.89
N LEU A 30 -5.82 18.03 1.91
CA LEU A 30 -4.90 16.96 2.34
C LEU A 30 -3.70 16.82 1.41
N ALA A 31 -3.90 16.87 0.09
CA ALA A 31 -2.84 16.63 -0.88
C ALA A 31 -1.91 17.84 -1.10
N PHE A 32 -2.46 19.07 -1.14
CA PHE A 32 -1.74 20.25 -1.62
C PHE A 32 -1.58 21.37 -0.59
N LEU A 33 -2.30 21.31 0.53
CA LEU A 33 -2.33 22.38 1.54
C LEU A 33 -1.91 21.85 2.91
N ALA A 34 -0.74 21.20 2.99
CA ALA A 34 -0.22 20.61 4.23
C ALA A 34 -0.22 21.60 5.43
N SER A 35 -0.02 22.90 5.19
CA SER A 35 -0.09 23.94 6.23
C SER A 35 -1.50 24.24 6.77
N LYS A 36 -2.54 23.68 6.16
CA LYS A 36 -3.96 23.87 6.51
C LYS A 36 -4.59 22.68 7.21
N THR A 37 -3.83 21.62 7.44
CA THR A 37 -4.27 20.41 8.15
C THR A 37 -3.17 19.97 9.11
N ARG A 38 -3.53 19.14 10.09
CA ARG A 38 -2.56 18.45 10.97
C ARG A 38 -2.28 17.02 10.53
N CYS A 39 -2.86 16.61 9.40
CA CYS A 39 -2.61 15.32 8.78
C CYS A 39 -1.12 15.14 8.48
N LYS A 40 -0.57 14.02 8.93
CA LYS A 40 0.79 13.53 8.67
C LYS A 40 0.80 12.25 7.86
N PHE A 41 -0.31 11.54 7.75
CA PHE A 41 -0.42 10.33 6.95
C PHE A 41 -1.63 10.43 6.03
N PHE A 42 -1.38 10.63 4.72
CA PHE A 42 -2.42 10.63 3.70
C PHE A 42 -1.98 9.81 2.50
N SER A 43 -2.82 8.86 2.08
CA SER A 43 -2.70 8.12 0.84
C SER A 43 -4.05 8.07 0.15
N LEU A 44 -4.06 8.30 -1.16
CA LEU A 44 -5.19 8.18 -2.05
C LEU A 44 -4.79 7.27 -3.20
N THR A 45 -5.50 6.15 -3.36
CA THR A 45 -5.32 5.23 -4.48
C THR A 45 -6.61 5.15 -5.28
N GLU A 46 -6.57 5.65 -6.51
CA GLU A 46 -7.62 5.49 -7.49
C GLU A 46 -7.55 4.10 -8.15
N THR A 47 -8.67 3.39 -8.17
CA THR A 47 -8.90 2.14 -8.90
C THR A 47 -10.02 2.33 -9.92
N PRO A 48 -10.39 1.35 -10.77
CA PRO A 48 -11.61 1.45 -11.56
C PRO A 48 -12.87 1.55 -10.69
N GLU A 49 -12.86 0.96 -9.49
CA GLU A 49 -14.04 0.81 -8.65
C GLU A 49 -14.27 1.99 -7.70
N ASP A 50 -13.21 2.62 -7.20
CA ASP A 50 -13.29 3.64 -6.17
C ASP A 50 -12.01 4.50 -6.04
N TYR A 51 -12.00 5.37 -5.03
CA TYR A 51 -10.80 5.97 -4.46
C TYR A 51 -10.63 5.45 -3.04
N THR A 52 -9.61 4.62 -2.82
CA THR A 52 -9.24 4.19 -1.47
C THR A 52 -8.42 5.29 -0.79
N ILE A 53 -8.78 5.63 0.44
CA ILE A 53 -8.09 6.59 1.28
C ILE A 53 -7.53 5.87 2.51
N ILE A 54 -6.25 6.08 2.78
CA ILE A 54 -5.63 5.73 4.07
C ILE A 54 -5.19 7.04 4.70
N VAL A 55 -5.79 7.39 5.82
CA VAL A 55 -5.58 8.71 6.43
C VAL A 55 -5.56 8.64 7.94
N ASP A 56 -4.74 9.47 8.59
CA ASP A 56 -4.79 9.60 10.04
C ASP A 56 -6.08 10.26 10.54
N GLU A 57 -6.30 10.22 11.86
CA GLU A 57 -7.51 10.80 12.47
C GLU A 57 -7.69 12.29 12.23
N GLU A 58 -6.61 13.06 12.05
CA GLU A 58 -6.69 14.49 11.78
C GLU A 58 -7.10 14.76 10.34
N GLY A 59 -6.53 14.02 9.39
CA GLY A 59 -6.91 14.11 7.99
C GLY A 59 -8.31 13.56 7.72
N PHE A 60 -8.75 12.53 8.46
CA PHE A 60 -10.09 11.97 8.32
C PHE A 60 -11.19 13.01 8.61
N LYS A 61 -10.93 13.97 9.51
CA LYS A 61 -11.85 15.08 9.83
C LYS A 61 -12.06 16.06 8.66
N GLU A 62 -11.19 16.02 7.65
CA GLU A 62 -11.31 16.86 6.45
C GLU A 62 -12.26 16.28 5.41
N LEU A 63 -12.67 15.01 5.56
CA LEU A 63 -13.64 14.36 4.68
C LEU A 63 -15.08 14.67 5.14
N PRO A 64 -16.02 14.94 4.21
CA PRO A 64 -17.41 15.17 4.56
C PRO A 64 -18.09 13.88 5.03
N GLN A 65 -19.15 14.00 5.83
CA GLN A 65 -20.07 12.88 6.02
C GLN A 65 -20.90 12.68 4.76
N SER A 66 -20.85 11.48 4.17
CA SER A 66 -21.60 11.15 2.96
C SER A 66 -21.85 9.65 2.88
N GLU A 67 -22.96 9.27 2.24
CA GLU A 67 -23.27 7.88 1.89
C GLU A 67 -22.31 7.29 0.84
N HIS A 68 -21.60 8.14 0.07
CA HIS A 68 -20.61 7.70 -0.91
C HIS A 68 -19.26 7.32 -0.29
N ILE A 69 -19.11 7.42 1.04
CA ILE A 69 -17.88 7.08 1.75
C ILE A 69 -18.13 5.87 2.63
N SER A 70 -17.50 4.76 2.28
CA SER A 70 -17.44 3.55 3.12
C SER A 70 -16.17 3.56 3.95
N VAL A 71 -16.26 3.26 5.25
CA VAL A 71 -15.11 3.28 6.16
C VAL A 71 -14.96 1.90 6.78
N ALA A 72 -13.74 1.36 6.81
CA ALA A 72 -13.45 0.12 7.52
C ALA A 72 -13.66 0.34 9.02
N ASP A 73 -14.30 -0.62 9.70
CA ASP A 73 -14.67 -0.48 11.12
C ASP A 73 -13.46 -0.30 12.05
N ALA A 74 -12.32 -0.91 11.69
CA ALA A 74 -11.12 -0.89 12.51
C ALA A 74 -10.34 0.43 12.41
N THR A 75 -9.72 0.82 13.52
CA THR A 75 -8.55 1.71 13.49
C THR A 75 -7.31 0.86 13.23
N TRP A 76 -6.43 1.37 12.37
CA TRP A 76 -5.21 0.69 11.94
C TRP A 76 -3.98 1.41 12.48
N LEU A 77 -2.93 0.65 12.79
CA LEU A 77 -1.62 1.14 13.17
C LEU A 77 -0.63 0.79 12.06
N ALA A 78 0.24 1.73 11.69
CA ALA A 78 1.29 1.48 10.72
C ALA A 78 2.55 0.93 11.42
N LEU A 79 3.07 -0.17 10.89
CA LEU A 79 4.36 -0.75 11.25
C LEU A 79 5.35 -0.50 10.11
N ASN A 80 6.61 -0.24 10.46
CA ASN A 80 7.71 -0.11 9.51
C ASN A 80 8.91 -0.96 9.97
N VAL A 81 9.56 -1.66 9.05
CA VAL A 81 10.74 -2.47 9.33
C VAL A 81 11.99 -1.69 8.95
N VAL A 82 12.90 -1.50 9.91
CA VAL A 82 14.18 -0.84 9.67
C VAL A 82 15.30 -1.88 9.82
N SER A 83 16.04 -2.11 8.73
CA SER A 83 17.24 -2.95 8.78
C SER A 83 18.39 -2.11 9.36
N GLY A 84 18.81 -2.43 10.58
CA GLY A 84 19.91 -1.76 11.26
C GLY A 84 21.26 -2.05 10.58
N GLY A 85 21.69 -1.16 9.69
CA GLY A 85 22.97 -1.26 9.01
C GLY A 85 23.44 0.07 8.39
N GLY A 86 24.05 0.93 9.23
CA GLY A 86 25.01 1.98 8.82
C GLY A 86 24.47 3.21 8.06
N ASN A 87 24.61 4.40 8.67
CA ASN A 87 24.29 5.73 8.14
C ASN A 87 22.86 5.91 7.59
N ALA A 88 22.08 6.74 8.29
CA ALA A 88 20.70 7.14 7.99
C ALA A 88 20.48 7.83 6.62
N SER A 89 21.45 7.78 5.70
CA SER A 89 21.35 8.40 4.37
C SER A 89 21.15 7.40 3.23
N ASN A 90 21.32 6.08 3.43
CA ASN A 90 21.33 5.08 2.34
C ASN A 90 20.49 3.82 2.59
N SER A 91 19.50 3.83 3.49
CA SER A 91 18.59 2.70 3.64
C SER A 91 17.71 2.55 2.39
N GLN A 92 18.12 1.67 1.47
CA GLN A 92 17.28 1.25 0.34
C GLN A 92 15.94 0.72 0.89
N PRO A 93 14.80 1.10 0.27
CA PRO A 93 13.50 0.58 0.67
C PRO A 93 13.54 -0.95 0.75
N ILE A 94 13.05 -1.49 1.86
CA ILE A 94 12.94 -2.93 2.06
C ILE A 94 11.63 -3.35 1.40
N GLY A 95 11.65 -3.71 0.11
CA GLY A 95 10.46 -4.20 -0.60
C GLY A 95 9.78 -5.39 0.10
N VAL A 96 8.47 -5.59 -0.11
CA VAL A 96 7.63 -6.51 0.66
C VAL A 96 8.17 -7.94 0.71
N THR A 97 8.90 -8.36 -0.32
CA THR A 97 9.48 -9.70 -0.42
C THR A 97 10.63 -9.93 0.56
N LYS A 98 11.35 -8.87 0.97
CA LYS A 98 12.39 -8.96 2.00
C LYS A 98 11.79 -9.17 3.41
N ILE A 99 10.57 -8.70 3.66
CA ILE A 99 9.84 -8.88 4.94
C ILE A 99 8.83 -10.02 4.89
N ALA A 100 8.71 -10.72 3.76
CA ALA A 100 7.73 -11.78 3.57
C ALA A 100 7.87 -12.90 4.62
N LYS A 101 9.11 -13.36 4.87
CA LYS A 101 9.38 -14.48 5.79
C LYS A 101 9.44 -14.07 7.26
N SER A 102 9.89 -12.86 7.55
CA SER A 102 10.12 -12.39 8.91
C SER A 102 8.92 -11.64 9.51
N VAL A 103 8.04 -11.07 8.69
CA VAL A 103 6.87 -10.31 9.16
C VAL A 103 5.57 -10.85 8.60
N ILE A 104 5.40 -10.84 7.27
CA ILE A 104 4.10 -11.13 6.64
C ILE A 104 3.65 -12.56 6.94
N ALA A 105 4.55 -13.54 6.81
CA ALA A 105 4.27 -14.95 7.07
C ALA A 105 3.96 -15.24 8.55
N PRO A 106 4.77 -14.80 9.54
CA PRO A 106 4.43 -14.94 10.95
C PRO A 106 3.08 -14.32 11.33
N LEU A 107 2.76 -13.13 10.82
CA LEU A 107 1.47 -12.49 11.08
C LEU A 107 0.31 -13.31 10.50
N ALA A 108 0.45 -13.82 9.28
CA ALA A 108 -0.54 -14.70 8.66
C ALA A 108 -0.73 -16.02 9.43
N ASP A 109 0.35 -16.63 9.90
CA ASP A 109 0.30 -17.90 10.67
C ASP A 109 -0.40 -17.74 12.04
N HIS A 110 -0.47 -16.50 12.55
CA HIS A 110 -1.22 -16.14 13.77
C HIS A 110 -2.61 -15.54 13.48
N ASN A 111 -3.10 -15.63 12.24
CA ASN A 111 -4.39 -15.07 11.79
C ASN A 111 -4.53 -13.57 12.07
N ILE A 112 -3.46 -12.82 11.84
CA ILE A 112 -3.48 -11.36 11.88
C ILE A 112 -3.65 -10.87 10.44
N SER A 113 -4.75 -10.19 10.18
CA SER A 113 -4.98 -9.54 8.88
C SER A 113 -4.13 -8.29 8.78
N VAL A 114 -3.58 -8.05 7.59
CA VAL A 114 -2.70 -6.92 7.31
C VAL A 114 -3.20 -6.19 6.07
N PHE A 115 -2.98 -4.89 6.03
CA PHE A 115 -3.23 -4.05 4.86
C PHE A 115 -1.91 -3.39 4.46
N MET A 116 -1.49 -3.55 3.21
CA MET A 116 -0.15 -3.11 2.78
C MET A 116 -0.21 -1.78 2.06
N LEU A 117 0.73 -0.88 2.37
CA LEU A 117 0.97 0.33 1.59
C LEU A 117 2.46 0.46 1.33
N SER A 118 2.89 -0.05 0.18
CA SER A 118 4.18 0.27 -0.38
C SER A 118 4.22 1.67 -0.96
N THR A 119 5.24 2.44 -0.59
CA THR A 119 5.58 3.73 -1.20
C THR A 119 6.96 3.67 -1.84
N TYR A 120 7.36 4.76 -2.48
CA TYR A 120 8.72 4.93 -2.98
C TYR A 120 9.76 4.85 -1.83
N GLN A 121 9.41 5.33 -0.64
CA GLN A 121 10.33 5.44 0.49
C GLN A 121 10.42 4.14 1.31
N THR A 122 9.29 3.48 1.58
CA THR A 122 9.25 2.28 2.43
C THR A 122 7.94 1.50 2.26
N ASP A 123 7.85 0.36 2.90
CA ASP A 123 6.63 -0.44 2.99
C ASP A 123 5.99 -0.31 4.38
N PHE A 124 4.77 0.22 4.41
CA PHE A 124 3.96 0.24 5.62
C PHE A 124 3.08 -1.01 5.70
N ILE A 125 3.15 -1.69 6.85
CA ILE A 125 2.26 -2.80 7.18
C ILE A 125 1.24 -2.29 8.16
N LEU A 126 -0.02 -2.19 7.75
CA LEU A 126 -1.10 -1.77 8.63
C LEU A 126 -1.70 -2.99 9.32
N VAL A 127 -1.79 -2.92 10.65
CA VAL A 127 -2.45 -3.91 11.49
C VAL A 127 -3.58 -3.24 12.27
N ARG A 128 -4.64 -3.97 12.60
CA ARG A 128 -5.71 -3.42 13.42
C ARG A 128 -5.17 -3.17 14.83
N GLU A 129 -5.53 -2.04 15.43
CA GLU A 129 -5.09 -1.67 16.78
C GLU A 129 -5.39 -2.77 17.82
N ARG A 130 -6.56 -3.42 17.70
CA ARG A 130 -6.96 -4.54 18.56
C ARG A 130 -6.03 -5.76 18.48
N ASP A 131 -5.33 -5.95 17.37
CA ASP A 131 -4.45 -7.08 17.12
C ASP A 131 -3.00 -6.80 17.59
N LEU A 132 -2.69 -5.55 17.99
CA LEU A 132 -1.33 -5.14 18.38
C LEU A 132 -0.68 -6.04 19.45
N PRO A 133 -1.37 -6.50 20.52
CA PRO A 133 -0.76 -7.41 21.48
C PRO A 133 -0.26 -8.72 20.84
N MET A 134 -1.04 -9.28 19.90
CA MET A 134 -0.63 -10.48 19.17
C MET A 134 0.51 -10.16 18.20
N VAL A 135 0.47 -9.03 17.49
CA VAL A 135 1.57 -8.60 16.60
C VAL A 135 2.89 -8.51 17.37
N MET A 136 2.89 -7.85 18.53
CA MET A 136 4.10 -7.72 19.36
C MET A 136 4.59 -9.09 19.83
N HIS A 137 3.67 -9.96 20.30
CA HIS A 137 4.04 -11.31 20.69
C HIS A 137 4.69 -12.08 19.53
N THR A 138 4.04 -12.09 18.36
CA THR A 138 4.47 -12.80 17.15
C THR A 138 5.84 -12.33 16.65
N LEU A 139 6.15 -11.04 16.71
CA LEU A 139 7.37 -10.47 16.13
C LEU A 139 8.50 -10.22 17.13
N SER A 140 8.23 -10.29 18.44
CA SER A 140 9.22 -10.02 19.51
C SER A 140 10.44 -10.94 19.50
N SER A 141 10.33 -12.15 18.92
CA SER A 141 11.45 -13.08 18.83
C SER A 141 12.49 -12.70 17.77
N GLU A 142 12.10 -11.96 16.73
CA GLU A 142 12.97 -11.61 15.60
C GLU A 142 13.34 -10.12 15.56
N PHE A 143 12.56 -9.27 16.22
CA PHE A 143 12.70 -7.82 16.14
C PHE A 143 12.82 -7.16 17.51
N THR A 144 13.69 -6.15 17.59
CA THR A 144 13.57 -5.14 18.65
C THR A 144 12.36 -4.28 18.32
N LEU A 145 11.33 -4.37 19.16
CA LEU A 145 10.09 -3.61 18.98
C LEU A 145 10.24 -2.21 19.56
N LEU A 146 10.04 -1.20 18.72
CA LEU A 146 10.10 0.20 19.08
C LEU A 146 8.76 0.88 18.78
N ARG A 147 8.37 1.84 19.62
CA ARG A 147 7.21 2.68 19.40
C ARG A 147 7.65 4.12 19.19
N VAL A 148 7.16 4.75 18.14
CA VAL A 148 7.38 6.17 17.88
C VAL A 148 6.34 6.97 18.65
N VAL A 149 6.77 7.98 19.41
CA VAL A 149 5.91 8.93 20.12
C VAL A 149 6.52 10.32 19.99
N ASN A 150 5.80 11.24 19.37
CA ASN A 150 6.26 12.59 19.04
C ASN A 150 7.57 12.60 18.23
N GLY A 151 7.75 11.63 17.34
CA GLY A 151 8.97 11.45 16.55
C GLY A 151 10.16 10.82 17.29
N GLU A 152 10.03 10.50 18.58
CA GLU A 152 11.06 9.80 19.37
C GLU A 152 10.76 8.31 19.48
N THR A 153 11.80 7.46 19.46
CA THR A 153 11.66 6.01 19.53
C THR A 153 11.88 5.49 20.95
N PHE A 154 10.92 4.71 21.44
CA PHE A 154 10.94 4.07 22.76
C PHE A 154 10.83 2.56 22.62
N ALA A 155 11.41 1.80 23.55
CA ALA A 155 11.18 0.36 23.59
C ALA A 155 9.69 0.05 23.81
N ALA A 156 9.11 -0.76 22.94
CA ALA A 156 7.75 -1.25 23.13
C ALA A 156 7.79 -2.35 24.20
N HIS A 157 7.22 -2.08 25.37
CA HIS A 157 7.11 -3.07 26.43
C HIS A 157 5.98 -4.05 26.13
N ASP A 158 6.27 -5.35 26.29
CA ASP A 158 5.29 -6.42 26.15
C ASP A 158 4.11 -6.20 27.11
N LEU A 159 2.88 -6.20 26.58
CA LEU A 159 1.65 -5.96 27.35
C LEU A 159 1.33 -7.11 28.32
N GLY A 160 2.17 -8.14 28.39
CA GLY A 160 2.06 -9.23 29.37
C GLY A 160 0.87 -10.17 29.13
N VAL A 161 0.24 -10.09 27.95
CA VAL A 161 -0.93 -10.90 27.60
C VAL A 161 -0.47 -12.26 27.09
N THR A 162 0.12 -13.12 27.93
CA THR A 162 0.67 -14.42 27.49
C THR A 162 -0.35 -15.57 27.46
N ASN A 163 -1.55 -15.35 28.01
CA ASN A 163 -2.57 -16.39 28.11
C ASN A 163 -3.32 -16.56 26.80
N GLY A 164 -3.14 -17.72 26.15
CA GLY A 164 -3.90 -18.13 24.97
C GLY A 164 -3.12 -18.11 23.65
N PHE A 165 -1.83 -17.79 23.66
CA PHE A 165 -0.99 -17.87 22.46
C PHE A 165 -0.79 -19.33 22.03
N VAL A 166 -1.36 -19.67 20.88
CA VAL A 166 -1.21 -20.98 20.25
C VAL A 166 0.05 -20.94 19.40
N LYS A 167 0.91 -21.96 19.50
CA LYS A 167 2.06 -22.09 18.60
C LYS A 167 1.59 -22.12 17.14
N PRO A 168 2.21 -21.33 16.25
CA PRO A 168 1.82 -21.30 14.85
C PRO A 168 2.02 -22.68 14.25
N LYS A 169 1.06 -23.12 13.44
CA LYS A 169 1.26 -24.26 12.53
C LYS A 169 1.80 -23.66 11.24
N LEU A 170 2.93 -24.15 10.76
CA LEU A 170 3.41 -23.81 9.42
C LEU A 170 2.40 -24.36 8.41
N VAL A 171 1.53 -23.51 7.87
CA VAL A 171 0.47 -23.95 6.94
C VAL A 171 0.94 -23.67 5.51
N PRO A 172 0.86 -24.64 4.58
CA PRO A 172 0.98 -24.33 3.17
C PRO A 172 -0.09 -23.30 2.78
N ARG A 173 0.32 -22.14 2.26
CA ARG A 173 -0.58 -21.08 1.79
C ARG A 173 -0.66 -21.10 0.25
N PRO A 174 -1.56 -21.91 -0.36
CA PRO A 174 -1.77 -21.85 -1.80
C PRO A 174 -2.43 -20.51 -2.18
N ILE A 175 -2.21 -20.06 -3.40
CA ILE A 175 -2.89 -18.88 -3.94
C ILE A 175 -4.33 -19.28 -4.24
N ILE A 176 -5.28 -18.67 -3.55
CA ILE A 176 -6.71 -18.98 -3.69
C ILE A 176 -7.49 -17.90 -4.46
N HIS A 177 -6.98 -16.68 -4.47
CA HIS A 177 -7.59 -15.56 -5.18
C HIS A 177 -7.13 -15.52 -6.64
N PRO A 178 -8.04 -15.23 -7.59
CA PRO A 178 -7.65 -15.10 -8.98
C PRO A 178 -6.72 -13.90 -9.14
N LEU A 179 -5.76 -14.05 -10.05
CA LEU A 179 -4.77 -13.05 -10.37
C LEU A 179 -5.03 -12.48 -11.76
N PHE A 180 -4.95 -11.17 -11.90
CA PHE A 180 -5.10 -10.47 -13.17
C PHE A 180 -3.90 -9.55 -13.41
N SER A 181 -3.31 -9.62 -14.60
CA SER A 181 -2.19 -8.76 -14.99
C SER A 181 -2.64 -7.83 -16.11
N PRO A 182 -2.93 -6.54 -15.83
CA PRO A 182 -3.18 -5.57 -16.89
C PRO A 182 -1.93 -5.34 -17.73
N SER A 183 -2.12 -4.80 -18.93
CA SER A 183 -1.02 -4.53 -19.87
C SER A 183 -0.24 -3.26 -19.56
N ASN A 184 -0.73 -2.39 -18.66
CA ASN A 184 -0.04 -1.17 -18.26
C ASN A 184 1.42 -1.44 -17.86
N MET A 185 2.24 -0.42 -18.06
CA MET A 185 3.53 -0.25 -17.40
C MET A 185 3.37 0.83 -16.33
N PHE A 186 3.84 0.56 -15.11
CA PHE A 186 3.77 1.50 -14.00
C PHE A 186 5.14 2.01 -13.60
N CYS A 187 5.17 3.24 -13.13
CA CYS A 187 6.34 3.89 -12.52
C CYS A 187 6.04 4.13 -11.04
N VAL A 188 6.99 3.78 -10.17
CA VAL A 188 6.97 4.17 -8.75
C VAL A 188 7.97 5.31 -8.58
N THR A 189 7.48 6.50 -8.25
CA THR A 189 8.28 7.73 -8.24
C THR A 189 8.05 8.54 -6.97
N SER A 190 8.96 9.47 -6.70
CA SER A 190 8.85 10.48 -5.65
C SER A 190 8.87 11.87 -6.27
N LEU A 191 8.40 12.85 -5.50
CA LEU A 191 8.37 14.25 -5.88
C LEU A 191 8.92 15.08 -4.71
N ASP A 192 9.68 16.13 -5.01
CA ASP A 192 10.09 17.09 -3.99
C ASP A 192 8.84 17.88 -3.54
N PRO A 193 8.49 17.90 -2.24
CA PRO A 193 7.38 18.70 -1.74
C PRO A 193 7.42 20.17 -2.16
N ASP A 194 8.62 20.77 -2.31
CA ASP A 194 8.76 22.16 -2.74
C ASP A 194 8.39 22.36 -4.21
N THR A 195 8.45 21.29 -5.02
CA THR A 195 8.06 21.31 -6.43
C THR A 195 6.59 20.95 -6.66
N LEU A 196 5.90 20.40 -5.65
CA LEU A 196 4.49 20.01 -5.73
C LEU A 196 3.58 21.12 -6.28
N PRO A 197 3.71 22.41 -5.88
CA PRO A 197 2.88 23.48 -6.43
C PRO A 197 3.01 23.65 -7.96
N SER A 198 4.19 23.35 -8.53
CA SER A 198 4.43 23.49 -9.97
C SER A 198 3.70 22.44 -10.82
N VAL A 199 3.34 21.31 -10.22
CA VAL A 199 2.63 20.19 -10.88
C VAL A 199 1.22 19.96 -10.31
N ALA A 200 0.76 20.83 -9.41
CA ALA A 200 -0.52 20.66 -8.71
C ALA A 200 -1.71 20.58 -9.67
N THR A 201 -1.75 21.40 -10.73
CA THR A 201 -2.84 21.36 -11.72
C THR A 201 -2.86 20.05 -12.51
N LEU A 202 -1.69 19.53 -12.88
CA LEU A 202 -1.55 18.23 -13.51
C LEU A 202 -2.01 17.11 -12.57
N LEU A 203 -1.57 17.13 -11.31
CA LEU A 203 -1.99 16.14 -10.32
C LEU A 203 -3.49 16.21 -10.05
N MET A 204 -4.08 17.40 -9.95
CA MET A 204 -5.54 17.55 -9.83
C MET A 204 -6.27 16.96 -11.04
N ASP A 205 -5.78 17.23 -12.25
CA ASP A 205 -6.35 16.66 -13.47
C ASP A 205 -6.28 15.12 -13.47
N VAL A 206 -5.13 14.57 -13.09
CA VAL A 206 -4.94 13.12 -12.96
C VAL A 206 -5.85 12.56 -11.87
N MET A 207 -5.88 13.14 -10.68
CA MET A 207 -6.61 12.61 -9.52
C MET A 207 -8.13 12.70 -9.66
N PHE A 208 -8.66 13.71 -10.36
CA PHE A 208 -10.09 14.04 -10.28
C PHE A 208 -10.81 14.15 -11.62
N TYR A 209 -10.10 14.33 -12.74
CA TYR A 209 -10.72 14.65 -14.03
C TYR A 209 -10.38 13.67 -15.16
N SER A 210 -9.27 12.92 -15.06
CA SER A 210 -8.80 11.98 -16.10
C SER A 210 -9.63 10.68 -16.22
N GLY A 211 -10.72 10.55 -15.47
CA GLY A 211 -11.60 9.35 -15.41
C GLY A 211 -12.97 9.51 -16.09
N GLY A 212 -13.07 10.29 -17.17
CA GLY A 212 -14.34 10.58 -17.85
C GLY A 212 -15.15 9.33 -18.25
N PRO A 213 -16.50 9.43 -18.33
CA PRO A 213 -17.36 8.30 -18.65
C PRO A 213 -16.97 7.70 -20.00
N LYS A 214 -16.69 6.38 -20.02
CA LYS A 214 -16.50 5.63 -21.27
C LYS A 214 -17.71 5.90 -22.16
N GLU A 215 -17.51 6.51 -23.33
CA GLU A 215 -18.54 6.57 -24.35
C GLU A 215 -19.02 5.15 -24.63
N SER A 216 -20.29 4.90 -24.33
CA SER A 216 -21.01 3.68 -24.67
C SER A 216 -21.09 3.56 -26.20
N GLY A 217 -20.03 3.05 -26.81
CA GLY A 217 -19.92 2.93 -28.26
C GLY A 217 -18.62 2.30 -28.80
N ALA A 218 -17.53 2.26 -28.03
CA ALA A 218 -16.30 1.59 -28.46
C ALA A 218 -16.29 0.12 -28.01
N SER A 219 -16.48 -0.79 -28.98
CA SER A 219 -16.25 -2.23 -28.87
C SER A 219 -14.96 -2.55 -28.10
N SER A 220 -15.07 -3.20 -26.95
CA SER A 220 -14.00 -3.36 -25.95
C SER A 220 -12.97 -4.44 -26.29
N GLU A 221 -12.48 -4.51 -27.53
CA GLU A 221 -11.35 -5.37 -27.89
C GLU A 221 -9.99 -4.80 -27.40
N ASP A 222 -9.96 -3.57 -26.88
CA ASP A 222 -8.74 -2.88 -26.38
C ASP A 222 -8.59 -2.80 -24.83
N SER A 223 -9.44 -3.47 -24.05
CA SER A 223 -9.53 -3.22 -22.58
C SER A 223 -8.46 -3.89 -21.69
N SER A 224 -7.23 -4.05 -22.17
CA SER A 224 -6.14 -4.65 -21.38
C SER A 224 -5.55 -3.71 -20.32
N HIS A 225 -5.79 -2.40 -20.41
CA HIS A 225 -5.31 -1.41 -19.45
C HIS A 225 -6.29 -1.21 -18.28
N ILE A 226 -5.75 -1.03 -17.07
CA ILE A 226 -6.47 -0.65 -15.86
C ILE A 226 -6.23 0.82 -15.51
N ARG A 227 -7.24 1.48 -14.93
CA ARG A 227 -7.07 2.76 -14.25
C ARG A 227 -6.48 2.50 -12.87
N PHE A 228 -5.26 2.94 -12.62
CA PHE A 228 -4.63 2.88 -11.30
C PHE A 228 -3.71 4.07 -11.09
N PHE A 229 -3.93 4.83 -10.03
CA PHE A 229 -3.10 5.97 -9.64
C PHE A 229 -3.02 6.04 -8.12
N SER A 230 -1.83 6.03 -7.54
CA SER A 230 -1.64 6.21 -6.10
C SER A 230 -0.82 7.47 -5.82
N PHE A 231 -1.32 8.30 -4.92
CA PHE A 231 -0.63 9.46 -4.36
C PHE A 231 -0.56 9.27 -2.84
N SER A 232 0.62 9.39 -2.26
CA SER A 232 0.80 9.41 -0.82
C SER A 232 1.63 10.61 -0.40
N LEU A 233 1.19 11.31 0.64
CA LEU A 233 1.94 12.32 1.38
C LEU A 233 2.01 11.87 2.84
N ILE A 234 3.15 11.29 3.23
CA ILE A 234 3.34 10.70 4.56
C ILE A 234 4.60 11.28 5.17
N GLU A 235 4.46 11.94 6.32
CA GLU A 235 5.54 12.63 7.05
C GLU A 235 6.35 13.59 6.17
N GLY A 236 5.69 14.22 5.21
CA GLY A 236 6.31 15.16 4.26
C GLY A 236 6.93 14.50 3.03
N TYR A 237 6.96 13.17 2.93
CA TYR A 237 7.44 12.46 1.76
C TYR A 237 6.30 12.19 0.78
N ILE A 238 6.53 12.50 -0.50
CA ILE A 238 5.57 12.23 -1.56
C ILE A 238 5.95 10.94 -2.29
N SER A 239 4.98 10.06 -2.53
CA SER A 239 5.12 8.90 -3.41
C SER A 239 3.98 8.85 -4.41
N LEU A 240 4.32 8.54 -5.66
CA LEU A 240 3.40 8.40 -6.77
C LEU A 240 3.57 7.02 -7.39
N VAL A 241 2.45 6.34 -7.65
CA VAL A 241 2.40 5.17 -8.54
C VAL A 241 1.43 5.49 -9.65
N MET A 242 1.90 5.47 -10.88
CA MET A 242 1.09 5.84 -12.04
C MET A 242 1.59 5.12 -13.29
N ASP A 243 0.74 5.04 -14.31
CA ASP A 243 1.15 4.45 -15.57
C ASP A 243 2.20 5.31 -16.31
N GLU A 244 2.95 4.69 -17.21
CA GLU A 244 4.00 5.34 -17.99
C GLU A 244 3.47 6.53 -18.81
N GLN A 245 2.26 6.43 -19.37
CA GLN A 245 1.66 7.49 -20.18
C GLN A 245 1.35 8.72 -19.30
N THR A 246 0.82 8.50 -18.09
CA THR A 246 0.61 9.56 -17.10
C THR A 246 1.92 10.18 -16.66
N THR A 247 2.97 9.37 -16.45
CA THR A 247 4.31 9.84 -16.06
C THR A 247 4.90 10.81 -17.09
N GLN A 248 4.72 10.53 -18.38
CA GLN A 248 5.22 11.37 -19.50
C GLN A 248 4.55 12.77 -19.57
N ARG A 249 3.45 12.99 -18.85
CA ARG A 249 2.79 14.31 -18.77
C ARG A 249 3.50 15.27 -17.82
N PHE A 250 4.36 14.76 -16.93
CA PHE A 250 5.08 15.59 -15.98
C PHE A 250 6.23 16.35 -16.66
N PRO A 251 6.56 17.57 -16.18
CA PRO A 251 7.75 18.27 -16.64
C PRO A 251 9.02 17.45 -16.35
N ASN A 252 10.01 17.57 -17.24
CA ASN A 252 11.29 16.89 -17.08
C ASN A 252 11.95 17.25 -15.73
N ASN A 253 12.62 16.27 -15.13
CA ASN A 253 13.42 16.40 -13.90
C ASN A 253 12.63 16.79 -12.63
N VAL A 254 11.30 16.70 -12.65
CA VAL A 254 10.47 16.93 -11.45
C VAL A 254 10.24 15.64 -10.67
N LEU A 255 10.13 14.50 -11.37
CA LEU A 255 9.96 13.19 -10.75
C LEU A 255 11.30 12.52 -10.47
N PHE A 256 11.45 11.97 -9.27
CA PHE A 256 12.57 11.12 -8.89
C PHE A 256 12.20 9.66 -9.08
N THR A 257 13.10 8.89 -9.69
CA THR A 257 13.02 7.43 -9.80
C THR A 257 14.34 6.82 -9.31
N SER A 258 14.27 5.63 -8.72
CA SER A 258 15.43 4.90 -8.20
C SER A 258 16.38 4.44 -9.30
N ALA A 259 15.83 4.13 -10.49
CA ALA A 259 16.59 3.79 -11.68
C ALA A 259 15.91 4.34 -12.95
N SER A 260 16.73 4.80 -13.89
CA SER A 260 16.28 5.29 -15.20
C SER A 260 15.64 4.14 -15.99
N GLY A 261 14.35 4.28 -16.33
CA GLY A 261 13.62 3.30 -17.15
C GLY A 261 13.11 2.06 -16.41
N GLU A 262 13.13 2.04 -15.07
CA GLU A 262 12.55 0.95 -14.30
C GLU A 262 11.01 0.99 -14.37
N LEU A 263 10.43 0.00 -15.04
CA LEU A 263 8.98 -0.14 -15.20
C LEU A 263 8.47 -1.38 -14.48
N TRP A 264 7.26 -1.27 -13.97
CA TRP A 264 6.63 -2.29 -13.13
C TRP A 264 5.38 -2.83 -13.79
N LYS A 265 5.22 -4.16 -13.76
CA LYS A 265 3.99 -4.84 -14.10
C LYS A 265 3.15 -5.06 -12.86
N MET A 266 1.85 -4.84 -13.00
CA MET A 266 0.89 -5.11 -11.93
C MET A 266 0.38 -6.54 -12.00
N VAL A 267 0.27 -7.17 -10.83
CA VAL A 267 -0.57 -8.34 -10.58
C VAL A 267 -1.64 -7.90 -9.59
N ARG A 268 -2.86 -7.75 -10.07
CA ARG A 268 -4.06 -7.50 -9.26
C ARG A 268 -4.57 -8.82 -8.69
N ILE A 269 -4.92 -8.81 -7.41
CA ILE A 269 -5.32 -9.99 -6.64
C ILE A 269 -6.76 -9.81 -6.15
N GLY A 270 -7.58 -10.84 -6.37
CA GLY A 270 -8.98 -10.89 -5.96
C GLY A 270 -9.94 -10.77 -7.13
N GLY A 271 -10.96 -11.64 -7.16
CA GLY A 271 -12.05 -11.61 -8.14
C GLY A 271 -13.33 -10.96 -7.62
N GLN A 272 -13.39 -10.74 -6.31
CA GLN A 272 -14.42 -10.06 -5.53
C GLN A 272 -13.72 -9.24 -4.44
N PRO A 273 -14.39 -8.27 -3.80
CA PRO A 273 -13.80 -7.52 -2.69
C PRO A 273 -13.26 -8.44 -1.59
N LEU A 274 -11.98 -8.28 -1.24
CA LEU A 274 -11.26 -9.13 -0.29
C LEU A 274 -11.70 -8.89 1.17
N GLY A 275 -12.19 -7.68 1.48
CA GLY A 275 -12.49 -7.27 2.84
C GLY A 275 -11.25 -7.09 3.71
N PHE A 276 -11.44 -7.07 5.03
CA PHE A 276 -10.39 -6.70 6.01
C PHE A 276 -10.13 -7.78 7.08
N ASP A 277 -10.77 -8.94 6.96
CA ASP A 277 -10.68 -10.02 7.95
C ASP A 277 -9.90 -11.23 7.44
N GLU A 278 -9.85 -11.44 6.13
CA GLU A 278 -9.09 -12.54 5.56
C GLU A 278 -7.60 -12.32 5.81
N CYS A 279 -6.92 -13.39 6.23
CA CYS A 279 -5.51 -13.36 6.60
C CYS A 279 -4.67 -14.11 5.55
N GLY A 280 -3.43 -13.68 5.37
CA GLY A 280 -2.47 -14.39 4.54
C GLY A 280 -2.56 -14.15 3.03
N ILE A 281 -3.45 -13.27 2.54
CA ILE A 281 -3.52 -12.89 1.11
C ILE A 281 -2.17 -12.34 0.64
N VAL A 282 -1.63 -11.34 1.34
CA VAL A 282 -0.30 -10.78 1.07
C VAL A 282 0.78 -11.85 1.13
N ALA A 283 0.65 -12.80 2.07
CA ALA A 283 1.62 -13.87 2.27
C ALA A 283 1.61 -14.89 1.13
N GLN A 284 0.44 -15.23 0.57
CA GLN A 284 0.29 -16.10 -0.60
C GLN A 284 1.02 -15.57 -1.84
N ILE A 285 1.21 -14.25 -1.93
CA ILE A 285 1.90 -13.60 -3.05
C ILE A 285 3.37 -13.32 -2.72
N SER A 286 3.64 -12.73 -1.57
CA SER A 286 5.00 -12.30 -1.20
C SER A 286 5.95 -13.45 -0.90
N GLU A 287 5.49 -14.60 -0.38
CA GLU A 287 6.36 -15.74 -0.10
C GLU A 287 6.91 -16.44 -1.35
N PRO A 288 6.09 -16.78 -2.38
CA PRO A 288 6.63 -17.32 -3.63
C PRO A 288 7.58 -16.33 -4.32
N LEU A 289 7.26 -15.03 -4.31
CA LEU A 289 8.14 -14.00 -4.90
C LEU A 289 9.45 -13.88 -4.13
N ALA A 290 9.42 -13.89 -2.80
CA ALA A 290 10.62 -13.90 -1.97
C ALA A 290 11.45 -15.17 -2.14
N THR A 291 10.82 -16.31 -2.40
CA THR A 291 11.52 -17.57 -2.69
C THR A 291 12.22 -17.53 -4.05
N ALA A 292 11.64 -16.80 -5.00
CA ALA A 292 12.20 -16.55 -6.32
C ALA A 292 13.15 -15.32 -6.37
N ASP A 293 13.40 -14.67 -5.24
CA ASP A 293 14.21 -13.44 -5.11
C ASP A 293 13.71 -12.29 -6.02
N ILE A 294 12.39 -12.17 -6.18
CA ILE A 294 11.77 -11.13 -6.99
C ILE A 294 11.35 -9.99 -6.06
N PRO A 295 11.81 -8.74 -6.25
CA PRO A 295 11.31 -7.60 -5.48
C PRO A 295 9.86 -7.29 -5.88
N ALA A 296 9.09 -6.76 -4.94
CA ALA A 296 7.76 -6.26 -5.24
C ALA A 296 7.39 -5.08 -4.34
N TYR A 297 6.61 -4.16 -4.88
CA TYR A 297 5.77 -3.27 -4.09
C TYR A 297 4.38 -3.91 -3.96
N TYR A 298 3.67 -3.58 -2.89
CA TYR A 298 2.35 -4.11 -2.59
C TYR A 298 1.43 -3.01 -2.06
N ILE A 299 0.32 -2.76 -2.77
CA ILE A 299 -0.69 -1.77 -2.40
C ILE A 299 -2.03 -2.48 -2.26
N SER A 300 -2.51 -2.55 -1.03
CA SER A 300 -3.88 -2.92 -0.73
C SER A 300 -4.79 -1.72 -0.97
N THR A 301 -5.92 -1.95 -1.64
CA THR A 301 -7.03 -0.99 -1.77
C THR A 301 -8.24 -1.54 -1.02
N PHE A 302 -9.29 -0.75 -0.88
CA PHE A 302 -10.47 -1.13 -0.11
C PHE A 302 -11.11 -2.44 -0.57
N LYS A 303 -10.94 -2.79 -1.85
CA LYS A 303 -11.52 -3.99 -2.46
C LYS A 303 -10.49 -5.03 -2.89
N PHE A 304 -9.29 -4.62 -3.34
CA PHE A 304 -8.36 -5.52 -4.01
C PHE A 304 -6.92 -5.24 -3.60
N ASP A 305 -6.08 -6.24 -3.77
CA ASP A 305 -4.64 -6.10 -3.57
C ASP A 305 -3.91 -5.98 -4.91
N HIS A 306 -2.78 -5.30 -4.91
CA HIS A 306 -1.99 -5.03 -6.12
C HIS A 306 -0.51 -5.20 -5.82
N ALA A 307 0.12 -6.20 -6.42
CA ALA A 307 1.57 -6.34 -6.41
C ALA A 307 2.16 -5.72 -7.68
N LEU A 308 3.18 -4.88 -7.53
CA LEU A 308 3.98 -4.37 -8.63
C LEU A 308 5.32 -5.11 -8.63
N VAL A 309 5.64 -5.75 -9.74
CA VAL A 309 6.86 -6.55 -9.95
C VAL A 309 7.65 -6.00 -11.14
N PRO A 310 8.98 -6.15 -11.19
CA PRO A 310 9.76 -5.67 -12.32
C PRO A 310 9.29 -6.31 -13.62
N GLU A 311 9.22 -5.52 -14.68
CA GLU A 311 8.76 -5.99 -16.00
C GLU A 311 9.55 -7.20 -16.49
N GLU A 312 10.87 -7.14 -16.35
CA GLU A 312 11.81 -8.17 -16.78
C GLU A 312 11.59 -9.51 -16.06
N ASN A 313 10.94 -9.50 -14.90
CA ASN A 313 10.67 -10.68 -14.10
C ASN A 313 9.27 -11.27 -14.32
N ILE A 314 8.44 -10.73 -15.22
CA ILE A 314 7.04 -11.15 -15.36
C ILE A 314 6.87 -12.66 -15.63
N GLN A 315 7.75 -13.28 -16.41
CA GLN A 315 7.70 -14.73 -16.66
C GLN A 315 8.03 -15.54 -15.41
N SER A 316 9.02 -15.10 -14.62
CA SER A 316 9.38 -15.71 -13.34
C SER A 316 8.26 -15.54 -12.31
N VAL A 317 7.60 -14.38 -12.29
CA VAL A 317 6.43 -14.10 -11.45
C VAL A 317 5.29 -15.05 -11.80
N ILE A 318 4.96 -15.20 -13.08
CA ILE A 318 3.94 -16.16 -13.53
C ILE A 318 4.31 -17.59 -13.09
N GLY A 319 5.57 -17.99 -13.21
CA GLY A 319 6.04 -19.30 -12.73
C GLY A 319 5.88 -19.48 -11.22
N ALA A 320 6.28 -18.48 -10.43
CA ALA A 320 6.21 -18.49 -8.98
C ALA A 320 4.76 -18.47 -8.45
N LEU A 321 3.86 -17.75 -9.14
CA LEU A 321 2.46 -17.61 -8.73
C LEU A 321 1.54 -18.70 -9.31
N ARG A 322 1.96 -19.45 -10.34
CA ARG A 322 1.19 -20.61 -10.86
C ARG A 322 1.44 -21.91 -10.10
N THR A 323 2.51 -22.01 -9.30
CA THR A 323 3.08 -23.31 -8.88
C THR A 323 2.35 -24.06 -7.77
N LYS A 324 1.08 -23.76 -7.43
CA LYS A 324 0.30 -24.58 -6.46
C LYS A 324 -1.18 -24.82 -6.81
N SER A 325 -1.54 -24.84 -8.09
CA SER A 325 -2.79 -25.49 -8.53
C SER A 325 -2.50 -26.91 -9.05
N THR A 326 -2.10 -27.82 -8.16
CA THR A 326 -2.05 -29.26 -8.44
C THR A 326 -2.34 -30.05 -7.17
N ALA A 327 -3.63 -30.39 -6.97
CA ALA A 327 -4.10 -31.72 -6.55
C ALA A 327 -5.63 -31.67 -6.28
N GLN A 328 -6.43 -31.97 -7.31
CA GLN A 328 -7.59 -32.85 -7.17
C GLN A 328 -7.46 -33.94 -8.22
#